data_AF-A0A7Y0FZJ0-F1
#
_entry.id   AF-A0A7Y0FZJ0-F1
#
_cell.length_a   1.000
_cell.length_b   1.000
_cell.length_c   1.000
_cell.angle_alpha   90.00
_cell.angle_beta   90.00
_cell.angle_gamma   90.00
#
_symmetry.space_group_name_H-M   'P 1'
#
loop_
_entity.id
_entity.type
_entity.pdbx_description
1 polymer ?
#
loop_
_entity_poly.entity_id
_entity_poly.type
_entity_poly.pdbx_seq_one_letter_code
_entity_poly.pdbx_strand_id
1 'polypeptide(L)'
;MISAMRRDVIDGVPVLWAEAPGPLEAALIFGCGMGDETFRTLGVSHLVEHLAMSSLPRLHHDHNASVTLSLTDFTASGSDEQVARFLTRVCEALSSLPLDRLEREAGVLAAEGSGITDPTSAELLSFRYGSVGAGLASWDGPGPDRIPAEAVRDIAARYFHADNAVLILTGRPPAELRLPLPRGARPDRDGAQPVMNPGPAWFQAVVPGPGLALRGDLDDPALVLALAVLQERLRQRARHQEGLSYDVVGARMHTGAGQGEYTLCLDAREGKEQRVAELLWQEALRMARTGVTEEELAEEAVGLRESWLDPRSTSSELGDAAGCLLLGLDYQDPRTRLDALEKVTPEQAGQAFITALATALLAVPCEVEVSLGQLDGTPLPRGGCTTTQTFPADVRVFKPSLLDRALSSAARTARLGIGASGLWSRDADGGVHHVPFDEVVGVEMRGPGRVVFGRSGCLIPVMPEMWAKIGPAVAAIDAAVPAALRYETSGLVTDGDD
;
A
#
# COMPACT_ATOMS: atom_id res chain seq x y z
N MET A 1 -31.33 -8.16 10.66
CA MET A 1 -30.70 -7.28 11.68
C MET A 1 -29.39 -7.91 12.05
N ILE A 2 -28.28 -7.16 11.96
CA ILE A 2 -26.97 -7.60 12.46
C ILE A 2 -27.07 -7.85 13.96
N SER A 3 -26.59 -9.02 14.40
CA SER A 3 -26.53 -9.38 15.80
C SER A 3 -25.52 -8.50 16.53
N ALA A 4 -25.80 -8.15 17.80
CA ALA A 4 -24.87 -7.35 18.59
C ALA A 4 -23.53 -8.10 18.74
N MET A 5 -22.42 -7.40 18.45
CA MET A 5 -21.06 -7.91 18.65
C MET A 5 -20.80 -8.21 20.13
N ARG A 6 -20.23 -9.38 20.39
CA ARG A 6 -19.82 -9.86 21.71
C ARG A 6 -18.31 -10.00 21.77
N ARG A 7 -17.78 -9.94 23.00
CA ARG A 7 -16.35 -10.04 23.28
C ARG A 7 -16.08 -11.24 24.20
N ASP A 8 -15.02 -11.98 23.92
CA ASP A 8 -14.50 -13.07 24.73
C ASP A 8 -12.95 -13.06 24.67
N VAL A 9 -12.30 -13.98 25.39
CA VAL A 9 -10.85 -14.17 25.34
C VAL A 9 -10.52 -15.66 25.36
N ILE A 10 -9.72 -16.12 24.39
CA ILE A 10 -9.26 -17.52 24.32
C ILE A 10 -7.73 -17.52 24.29
N ASP A 11 -7.11 -18.21 25.26
CA ASP A 11 -5.66 -18.30 25.43
C ASP A 11 -4.92 -16.94 25.46
N GLY A 12 -5.64 -15.86 25.79
CA GLY A 12 -5.11 -14.50 25.81
C GLY A 12 -5.34 -13.68 24.55
N VAL A 13 -5.90 -14.29 23.50
CA VAL A 13 -6.31 -13.61 22.27
C VAL A 13 -7.73 -13.05 22.45
N PRO A 14 -7.96 -11.74 22.25
CA PRO A 14 -9.30 -11.18 22.15
C PRO A 14 -10.13 -11.84 21.05
N VAL A 15 -11.39 -12.15 21.36
CA VAL A 15 -12.32 -12.76 20.42
C VAL A 15 -13.53 -11.84 20.24
N LEU A 16 -13.81 -11.45 19.00
CA LEU A 16 -15.01 -10.69 18.63
C LEU A 16 -15.95 -11.62 17.88
N TRP A 17 -17.24 -11.67 18.25
CA TRP A 17 -18.17 -12.55 17.55
C TRP A 17 -19.59 -12.03 17.51
N ALA A 18 -20.32 -12.41 16.46
CA ALA A 18 -21.73 -12.11 16.29
C ALA A 18 -22.38 -13.21 15.45
N GLU A 19 -23.64 -13.55 15.74
CA GLU A 19 -24.37 -14.55 14.96
C GLU A 19 -24.67 -14.02 13.55
N ALA A 20 -24.19 -14.73 12.52
CA ALA A 20 -24.50 -14.46 11.11
C ALA A 20 -25.03 -15.73 10.40
N PRO A 21 -25.72 -15.58 9.26
CA PRO A 21 -26.16 -16.73 8.47
C PRO A 21 -24.98 -17.48 7.83
N GLY A 22 -25.09 -18.81 7.74
CA GLY A 22 -24.11 -19.64 7.03
C GLY A 22 -23.36 -20.62 7.95
N PRO A 23 -22.35 -21.34 7.43
CA PRO A 23 -21.37 -22.03 8.26
C PRO A 23 -20.61 -21.05 9.17
N LEU A 24 -19.94 -21.57 10.19
CA LEU A 24 -19.08 -20.76 11.04
C LEU A 24 -17.89 -20.27 10.21
N GLU A 25 -17.74 -18.94 10.12
CA GLU A 25 -16.57 -18.29 9.56
C GLU A 25 -15.70 -17.76 10.69
N ALA A 26 -14.39 -17.86 10.50
CA ALA A 26 -13.39 -17.34 11.41
C ALA A 26 -12.28 -16.63 10.65
N ALA A 27 -11.73 -15.57 11.25
CA ALA A 27 -10.45 -15.01 10.83
C ALA A 27 -9.60 -14.74 12.06
N LEU A 28 -8.39 -15.30 12.10
CA LEU A 28 -7.36 -14.93 13.06
C LEU A 28 -6.50 -13.85 12.42
N ILE A 29 -6.61 -12.63 12.94
CA ILE A 29 -6.04 -11.43 12.35
C ILE A 29 -4.89 -10.94 13.23
N PHE A 30 -3.76 -10.65 12.63
CA PHE A 30 -2.59 -10.06 13.26
C PHE A 30 -2.43 -8.61 12.83
N GLY A 31 -2.03 -7.76 13.77
CA GLY A 31 -1.64 -6.38 13.48
C GLY A 31 -0.28 -6.37 12.79
N CYS A 32 -0.17 -6.81 11.56
CA CYS A 32 1.03 -6.59 10.78
C CYS A 32 0.75 -6.78 9.31
N GLY A 33 1.36 -5.96 8.47
CA GLY A 33 1.36 -6.18 7.03
C GLY A 33 2.67 -5.73 6.42
N MET A 34 2.67 -5.58 5.10
CA MET A 34 3.83 -5.10 4.36
C MET A 34 4.32 -3.71 4.82
N GLY A 35 3.41 -2.85 5.28
CA GLY A 35 3.76 -1.54 5.80
C GLY A 35 4.59 -1.57 7.09
N ASP A 36 4.65 -2.70 7.80
CA ASP A 36 5.48 -2.90 9.00
C ASP A 36 6.90 -3.40 8.66
N GLU A 37 7.18 -3.66 7.39
CA GLU A 37 8.46 -4.16 6.92
C GLU A 37 9.45 -3.03 6.61
N THR A 38 10.69 -3.42 6.31
CA THR A 38 11.68 -2.54 5.69
C THR A 38 11.82 -2.90 4.23
N PHE A 39 12.37 -2.00 3.42
CA PHE A 39 12.70 -2.29 2.03
C PHE A 39 13.54 -3.57 1.87
N ARG A 40 14.44 -3.88 2.82
CA ARG A 40 15.30 -5.08 2.81
C ARG A 40 14.60 -6.37 3.24
N THR A 41 13.45 -6.26 3.87
CA THR A 41 12.65 -7.37 4.38
C THR A 41 11.30 -7.42 3.69
N LEU A 42 11.18 -6.78 2.53
CA LEU A 42 9.92 -6.66 1.82
C LEU A 42 9.46 -8.04 1.34
N GLY A 43 8.22 -8.41 1.68
CA GLY A 43 7.62 -9.72 1.41
C GLY A 43 7.78 -10.75 2.54
N VAL A 44 8.40 -10.40 3.68
CA VAL A 44 8.60 -11.38 4.78
C VAL A 44 7.30 -11.83 5.42
N SER A 45 6.34 -10.93 5.66
CA SER A 45 5.03 -11.25 6.24
C SER A 45 4.26 -12.23 5.36
N HIS A 46 4.28 -12.03 4.04
CA HIS A 46 3.71 -12.95 3.06
C HIS A 46 4.44 -14.30 3.07
N LEU A 47 5.77 -14.31 3.21
CA LEU A 47 6.54 -15.53 3.36
C LEU A 47 6.24 -16.28 4.68
N VAL A 48 6.02 -15.57 5.79
CA VAL A 48 5.57 -16.16 7.07
C VAL A 48 4.21 -16.82 6.90
N GLU A 49 3.29 -16.16 6.20
CA GLU A 49 1.97 -16.69 5.88
C GLU A 49 2.06 -17.99 5.08
N HIS A 50 2.82 -18.01 3.98
CA HIS A 50 3.08 -19.22 3.19
C HIS A 50 3.70 -20.36 4.02
N LEU A 51 4.70 -20.04 4.84
CA LEU A 51 5.34 -21.04 5.70
C LEU A 51 4.34 -21.65 6.68
N ALA A 52 3.46 -20.83 7.27
CA ALA A 52 2.41 -21.32 8.15
C ALA A 52 1.38 -22.19 7.39
N MET A 53 0.88 -21.72 6.24
CA MET A 53 -0.11 -22.42 5.43
C MET A 53 0.42 -23.73 4.84
N SER A 54 1.69 -23.77 4.41
CA SER A 54 2.32 -24.97 3.87
C SER A 54 2.41 -26.11 4.88
N SER A 55 2.38 -25.81 6.17
CA SER A 55 2.44 -26.81 7.25
C SER A 55 1.11 -27.55 7.47
N LEU A 56 0.01 -27.01 6.91
CA LEU A 56 -1.31 -27.57 7.10
C LEU A 56 -1.48 -28.89 6.32
N PRO A 57 -2.20 -29.87 6.89
CA PRO A 57 -2.58 -31.06 6.14
C PRO A 57 -3.56 -30.68 5.02
N ARG A 58 -3.88 -31.63 4.14
CA ARG A 58 -4.96 -31.41 3.17
C ARG A 58 -6.28 -31.16 3.91
N LEU A 59 -6.82 -29.95 3.74
CA LEU A 59 -8.13 -29.55 4.28
C LEU A 59 -9.17 -29.58 3.14
N HIS A 60 -10.41 -29.88 3.49
CA HIS A 60 -11.55 -29.98 2.55
C HIS A 60 -12.63 -28.92 2.78
N HIS A 61 -12.38 -28.00 3.71
CA HIS A 61 -13.24 -26.86 3.98
C HIS A 61 -12.58 -25.60 3.43
N ASP A 62 -13.36 -24.53 3.28
CA ASP A 62 -12.84 -23.27 2.75
C ASP A 62 -11.89 -22.66 3.77
N HIS A 63 -10.68 -22.35 3.34
CA HIS A 63 -9.65 -21.71 4.14
C HIS A 63 -8.75 -20.91 3.22
N ASN A 64 -8.24 -19.79 3.72
CA ASN A 64 -7.31 -18.95 3.00
C ASN A 64 -6.43 -18.19 4.00
N ALA A 65 -5.44 -17.49 3.50
CA ALA A 65 -4.76 -16.46 4.25
C ALA A 65 -4.53 -15.24 3.35
N SER A 66 -4.28 -14.09 3.96
CA SER A 66 -4.03 -12.87 3.21
C SER A 66 -3.12 -11.93 3.98
N VAL A 67 -2.31 -11.17 3.24
CA VAL A 67 -1.49 -10.08 3.77
C VAL A 67 -1.92 -8.79 3.11
N THR A 68 -2.28 -7.81 3.93
CA THR A 68 -2.59 -6.45 3.53
C THR A 68 -1.44 -5.52 3.90
N LEU A 69 -1.62 -4.20 3.74
CA LEU A 69 -0.61 -3.23 4.16
C LEU A 69 -0.40 -3.18 5.68
N SER A 70 -1.42 -3.47 6.48
CA SER A 70 -1.36 -3.31 7.94
C SER A 70 -1.83 -4.54 8.74
N LEU A 71 -2.45 -5.51 8.09
CA LEU A 71 -3.02 -6.71 8.70
C LEU A 71 -2.64 -7.96 7.93
N THR A 72 -2.49 -9.07 8.65
CA THR A 72 -2.30 -10.42 8.10
C THR A 72 -3.35 -11.31 8.72
N ASP A 73 -4.10 -12.07 7.93
CA ASP A 73 -5.19 -12.89 8.45
C ASP A 73 -5.18 -14.31 7.89
N PHE A 74 -5.67 -15.24 8.71
CA PHE A 74 -5.89 -16.63 8.37
C PHE A 74 -7.37 -16.94 8.54
N THR A 75 -8.04 -17.31 7.46
CA THR A 75 -9.50 -17.51 7.42
C THR A 75 -9.87 -18.97 7.24
N ALA A 76 -10.99 -19.36 7.84
CA ALA A 76 -11.63 -20.64 7.58
C ALA A 76 -13.14 -20.54 7.71
N SER A 77 -13.86 -21.33 6.92
CA SER A 77 -15.31 -21.48 6.97
C SER A 77 -15.70 -22.95 6.99
N GLY A 78 -16.57 -23.34 7.93
CA GLY A 78 -17.01 -24.73 8.05
C GLY A 78 -17.73 -25.06 9.36
N SER A 79 -17.58 -26.30 9.81
CA SER A 79 -18.04 -26.73 11.13
C SER A 79 -17.10 -26.25 12.24
N ASP A 80 -17.62 -26.15 13.46
CA ASP A 80 -16.87 -25.80 14.68
C ASP A 80 -15.55 -26.57 14.81
N GLU A 81 -15.55 -27.88 14.56
CA GLU A 81 -14.36 -28.74 14.64
C GLU A 81 -13.34 -28.41 13.55
N GLN A 82 -13.80 -28.13 12.33
CA GLN A 82 -12.91 -27.79 11.21
C GLN A 82 -12.21 -26.46 11.46
N VAL A 83 -12.98 -25.44 11.85
CA VAL A 83 -12.47 -24.10 12.19
C VAL A 83 -11.50 -24.18 13.36
N ALA A 84 -11.87 -24.87 14.46
CA ALA A 84 -11.00 -24.98 15.62
C ALA A 84 -9.67 -25.70 15.32
N ARG A 85 -9.73 -26.76 14.51
CA ARG A 85 -8.53 -27.49 14.07
C ARG A 85 -7.65 -26.63 13.16
N PHE A 86 -8.21 -25.89 12.21
CA PHE A 86 -7.46 -24.98 11.35
C PHE A 86 -6.72 -23.92 12.18
N LEU A 87 -7.44 -23.20 13.04
CA LEU A 87 -6.87 -22.14 13.88
C LEU A 87 -5.77 -22.65 14.81
N THR A 88 -5.99 -23.82 15.44
CA THR A 88 -4.97 -24.44 16.31
C THR A 88 -3.69 -24.74 15.53
N ARG A 89 -3.81 -25.29 14.31
CA ARG A 89 -2.66 -25.65 13.46
C ARG A 89 -1.91 -24.42 12.95
N VAL A 90 -2.62 -23.36 12.56
CA VAL A 90 -1.99 -22.09 12.18
C VAL A 90 -1.18 -21.53 13.36
N CYS A 91 -1.75 -21.50 14.56
CA CYS A 91 -1.05 -21.04 15.77
C CYS A 91 0.20 -21.89 16.09
N GLU A 92 0.11 -23.22 15.97
CA GLU A 92 1.25 -24.13 16.14
C GLU A 92 2.35 -23.85 15.10
N ALA A 93 1.97 -23.62 13.84
CA ALA A 93 2.90 -23.35 12.75
C ALA A 93 3.60 -21.99 12.93
N LEU A 94 2.86 -20.93 13.28
CA LEU A 94 3.42 -19.60 13.55
C LEU A 94 4.39 -19.62 14.74
N SER A 95 4.14 -20.48 15.73
CA SER A 95 5.03 -20.67 16.89
C SER A 95 6.33 -21.38 16.55
N SER A 96 6.38 -22.11 15.43
CA SER A 96 7.53 -22.91 15.01
C SER A 96 7.56 -23.09 13.49
N LEU A 97 7.85 -22.01 12.77
CA LEU A 97 7.82 -21.98 11.31
C LEU A 97 8.76 -23.03 10.67
N PRO A 98 8.32 -23.71 9.59
CA PRO A 98 9.11 -24.72 8.89
C PRO A 98 10.16 -24.08 7.96
N LEU A 99 11.20 -23.47 8.53
CA LEU A 99 12.22 -22.72 7.79
C LEU A 99 13.04 -23.57 6.82
N ASP A 100 13.01 -24.90 6.95
CA ASP A 100 13.58 -25.83 5.96
C ASP A 100 12.87 -25.75 4.60
N ARG A 101 11.67 -25.18 4.53
CA ARG A 101 10.90 -24.97 3.30
C ARG A 101 11.08 -23.61 2.65
N LEU A 102 11.88 -22.73 3.23
CA LEU A 102 12.03 -21.34 2.79
C LEU A 102 12.28 -21.19 1.29
N GLU A 103 13.24 -21.96 0.76
CA GLU A 103 13.61 -21.91 -0.67
C GLU A 103 12.44 -22.32 -1.59
N ARG A 104 11.69 -23.34 -1.18
CA ARG A 104 10.52 -23.83 -1.93
C ARG A 104 9.41 -22.78 -1.93
N GLU A 105 9.05 -22.27 -0.76
CA GLU A 105 7.94 -21.31 -0.63
C GLU A 105 8.30 -19.96 -1.27
N ALA A 106 9.58 -19.55 -1.26
CA ALA A 106 10.03 -18.40 -2.03
C ALA A 106 9.79 -18.56 -3.53
N GLY A 107 10.02 -19.77 -4.08
CA GLY A 107 9.72 -20.10 -5.47
C GLY A 107 8.22 -20.06 -5.80
N VAL A 108 7.37 -20.49 -4.88
CA VAL A 108 5.90 -20.40 -5.02
C VAL A 108 5.47 -18.94 -5.01
N LEU A 109 5.94 -18.17 -4.04
CA LEU A 109 5.59 -16.77 -3.87
C LEU A 109 5.94 -15.92 -5.09
N ALA A 110 7.13 -16.15 -5.67
CA ALA A 110 7.55 -15.45 -6.88
C ALA A 110 6.65 -15.74 -8.09
N ALA A 111 6.01 -16.91 -8.15
CA ALA A 111 5.12 -17.28 -9.24
C ALA A 111 3.69 -16.71 -9.08
N GLU A 112 3.28 -16.39 -7.85
CA GLU A 112 1.95 -15.85 -7.55
C GLU A 112 1.84 -14.34 -7.83
N GLY A 113 2.96 -13.62 -7.77
CA GLY A 113 2.99 -12.16 -7.84
C GLY A 113 2.74 -11.51 -6.47
N SER A 114 3.23 -10.29 -6.28
CA SER A 114 3.44 -9.65 -4.97
C SER A 114 2.50 -8.48 -4.67
N GLY A 115 1.48 -8.22 -5.50
CA GLY A 115 0.59 -7.07 -5.35
C GLY A 115 -0.34 -7.17 -4.15
N ILE A 116 -0.17 -6.29 -3.15
CA ILE A 116 -1.02 -6.22 -1.95
C ILE A 116 -2.20 -5.26 -2.11
N THR A 117 -2.14 -4.38 -3.11
CA THR A 117 -3.19 -3.44 -3.45
C THR A 117 -3.19 -3.18 -4.95
N ASP A 118 -4.16 -2.39 -5.43
CA ASP A 118 -4.18 -1.95 -6.82
C ASP A 118 -2.85 -1.25 -7.18
N PRO A 119 -2.20 -1.56 -8.32
CA PRO A 119 -0.90 -0.99 -8.68
C PRO A 119 -0.88 0.54 -8.73
N THR A 120 -1.99 1.17 -9.12
CA THR A 120 -2.10 2.64 -9.16
C THR A 120 -2.21 3.20 -7.75
N SER A 121 -2.96 2.53 -6.87
CA SER A 121 -2.98 2.86 -5.44
C SER A 121 -1.59 2.72 -4.83
N ALA A 122 -0.85 1.65 -5.13
CA ALA A 122 0.51 1.43 -4.65
C ALA A 122 1.45 2.59 -5.02
N GLU A 123 1.42 3.04 -6.28
CA GLU A 123 2.22 4.19 -6.74
C GLU A 123 1.82 5.49 -6.05
N LEU A 124 0.52 5.74 -5.88
CA LEU A 124 0.05 6.91 -5.14
C LEU A 124 0.56 6.95 -3.70
N LEU A 125 0.63 5.78 -3.03
CA LEU A 125 1.22 5.67 -1.71
C LEU A 125 2.73 5.89 -1.74
N SER A 126 3.42 5.39 -2.77
CA SER A 126 4.85 5.63 -3.00
C SER A 126 5.16 7.12 -3.15
N PHE A 127 4.31 7.90 -3.83
CA PHE A 127 4.47 9.35 -3.99
C PHE A 127 4.32 10.14 -2.69
N ARG A 128 3.68 9.58 -1.67
CA ARG A 128 3.54 10.24 -0.36
C ARG A 128 4.51 9.71 0.68
N TYR A 129 4.69 8.40 0.74
CA TYR A 129 5.43 7.71 1.79
C TYR A 129 6.81 7.20 1.32
N GLY A 130 7.14 7.35 0.04
CA GLY A 130 8.43 6.95 -0.52
C GLY A 130 8.61 5.43 -0.51
N SER A 131 9.79 4.96 -0.10
CA SER A 131 10.14 3.54 -0.05
C SER A 131 10.11 2.97 1.38
N VAL A 132 9.17 3.46 2.21
CA VAL A 132 8.97 3.01 3.59
C VAL A 132 7.48 2.98 3.94
N GLY A 133 7.12 2.18 4.95
CA GLY A 133 5.73 2.11 5.43
C GLY A 133 4.76 1.76 4.31
N ALA A 134 3.65 2.48 4.22
CA ALA A 134 2.67 2.33 3.15
C ALA A 134 3.24 2.49 1.72
N GLY A 135 4.33 3.25 1.56
CA GLY A 135 4.96 3.45 0.26
C GLY A 135 5.65 2.18 -0.27
N LEU A 136 5.91 1.19 0.60
CA LEU A 136 6.45 -0.12 0.21
C LEU A 136 5.54 -0.89 -0.76
N ALA A 137 4.24 -0.56 -0.81
CA ALA A 137 3.26 -1.19 -1.70
C ALA A 137 3.69 -1.25 -3.17
N SER A 138 4.50 -0.28 -3.62
CA SER A 138 4.93 -0.11 -5.01
C SER A 138 6.25 -0.80 -5.35
N TRP A 139 6.88 -1.46 -4.39
CA TRP A 139 8.23 -1.98 -4.54
C TRP A 139 8.24 -3.51 -4.43
N ASP A 140 9.12 -4.16 -5.19
CA ASP A 140 9.35 -5.61 -5.08
C ASP A 140 10.44 -5.97 -4.06
N GLY A 141 11.25 -4.96 -3.66
CA GLY A 141 12.33 -5.14 -2.69
C GLY A 141 13.38 -6.14 -3.21
N PRO A 142 13.97 -6.97 -2.33
CA PRO A 142 15.05 -7.86 -2.74
C PRO A 142 14.59 -9.16 -3.39
N GLY A 143 13.29 -9.45 -3.40
CA GLY A 143 12.74 -10.74 -3.80
C GLY A 143 12.81 -11.82 -2.71
N PRO A 144 11.94 -12.83 -2.77
CA PRO A 144 11.76 -13.77 -1.67
C PRO A 144 12.93 -14.73 -1.45
N ASP A 145 13.75 -15.00 -2.47
CA ASP A 145 15.00 -15.79 -2.37
C ASP A 145 16.16 -15.02 -1.74
N ARG A 146 15.99 -13.72 -1.49
CA ARG A 146 17.00 -12.84 -0.88
C ARG A 146 16.67 -12.47 0.56
N ILE A 147 15.51 -12.91 1.05
CA ILE A 147 15.10 -12.76 2.44
C ILE A 147 15.83 -13.81 3.28
N PRO A 148 16.61 -13.42 4.30
CA PRO A 148 17.32 -14.38 5.12
C PRO A 148 16.40 -14.96 6.21
N ALA A 149 16.68 -16.19 6.64
CA ALA A 149 15.84 -16.91 7.60
C ALA A 149 15.76 -16.21 8.98
N GLU A 150 16.76 -15.43 9.38
CA GLU A 150 16.66 -14.59 10.57
C GLU A 150 15.59 -13.51 10.46
N ALA A 151 15.43 -12.87 9.29
CA ALA A 151 14.40 -11.84 9.11
C ALA A 151 12.99 -12.43 9.27
N VAL A 152 12.78 -13.64 8.76
CA VAL A 152 11.52 -14.39 8.94
C VAL A 152 11.24 -14.68 10.41
N ARG A 153 12.25 -15.16 11.15
CA ARG A 153 12.11 -15.42 12.60
C ARG A 153 11.84 -14.13 13.38
N ASP A 154 12.54 -13.06 13.06
CA ASP A 154 12.43 -11.78 13.75
C ASP A 154 11.06 -11.15 13.53
N ILE A 155 10.53 -11.17 12.30
CA ILE A 155 9.17 -10.69 11.99
C ILE A 155 8.10 -11.58 12.63
N ALA A 156 8.25 -12.91 12.55
CA ALA A 156 7.35 -13.85 13.22
C ALA A 156 7.26 -13.56 14.74
N ALA A 157 8.41 -13.45 15.41
CA ALA A 157 8.47 -13.17 16.85
C ALA A 157 7.94 -11.78 17.22
N ARG A 158 8.11 -10.79 16.34
CA ARG A 158 7.68 -9.40 16.58
C ARG A 158 6.17 -9.21 16.44
N TYR A 159 5.51 -9.94 15.53
CA TYR A 159 4.13 -9.63 15.16
C TYR A 159 3.14 -10.80 15.32
N PHE A 160 3.58 -12.06 15.21
CA PHE A 160 2.70 -13.22 15.19
C PHE A 160 2.59 -13.86 16.59
N HIS A 161 1.97 -13.12 17.52
CA HIS A 161 1.81 -13.51 18.91
C HIS A 161 0.44 -13.09 19.47
N ALA A 162 0.02 -13.67 20.60
CA ALA A 162 -1.31 -13.46 21.16
C ALA A 162 -1.64 -11.99 21.46
N ASP A 163 -0.64 -11.22 21.93
CA ASP A 163 -0.82 -9.80 22.27
C ASP A 163 -0.89 -8.84 21.06
N ASN A 164 -0.78 -9.38 19.83
CA ASN A 164 -0.97 -8.67 18.56
C ASN A 164 -1.90 -9.43 17.61
N ALA A 165 -2.81 -10.25 18.17
CA ALA A 165 -3.79 -11.03 17.44
C ALA A 165 -5.21 -10.74 17.92
N VAL A 166 -6.20 -10.85 17.05
CA VAL A 166 -7.64 -10.84 17.35
C VAL A 166 -8.30 -11.93 16.53
N LEU A 167 -9.15 -12.73 17.16
CA LEU A 167 -9.98 -13.70 16.46
C LEU A 167 -11.38 -13.11 16.23
N ILE A 168 -11.89 -13.22 15.01
CA ILE A 168 -13.30 -12.95 14.71
C ILE A 168 -14.06 -14.25 14.41
N LEU A 169 -15.34 -14.30 14.76
CA LEU A 169 -16.22 -15.44 14.49
C LEU A 169 -17.65 -15.00 14.13
N THR A 170 -18.24 -15.59 13.09
CA THR A 170 -19.65 -15.36 12.71
C THR A 170 -20.65 -16.24 13.49
N GLY A 171 -20.25 -16.71 14.67
CA GLY A 171 -21.03 -17.53 15.57
C GLY A 171 -20.33 -17.67 16.92
N ARG A 172 -20.95 -18.41 17.85
CA ARG A 172 -20.35 -18.64 19.18
C ARG A 172 -18.98 -19.34 19.05
N PRO A 173 -17.96 -18.97 19.85
CA PRO A 173 -16.70 -19.69 19.88
C PRO A 173 -16.87 -21.18 20.19
N PRO A 174 -16.25 -22.09 19.40
CA PRO A 174 -16.23 -23.52 19.69
C PRO A 174 -15.65 -23.81 21.07
N ALA A 175 -16.31 -24.69 21.84
CA ALA A 175 -15.96 -24.91 23.25
C ALA A 175 -14.53 -25.43 23.49
N GLU A 176 -13.97 -26.15 22.52
CA GLU A 176 -12.63 -26.76 22.58
C GLU A 176 -11.58 -25.97 21.80
N LEU A 177 -11.91 -24.76 21.32
CA LEU A 177 -10.98 -23.93 20.55
C LEU A 177 -9.77 -23.52 21.41
N ARG A 178 -8.58 -23.72 20.85
CA ARG A 178 -7.30 -23.29 21.42
C ARG A 178 -6.55 -22.41 20.43
N LEU A 179 -5.83 -21.43 20.95
CA LEU A 179 -4.99 -20.49 20.19
C LEU A 179 -3.60 -20.45 20.83
N PRO A 180 -2.78 -21.50 20.68
CA PRO A 180 -1.48 -21.62 21.36
C PRO A 180 -0.40 -20.73 20.74
N LEU A 181 -0.64 -19.42 20.69
CA LEU A 181 0.33 -18.42 20.22
C LEU A 181 1.32 -18.06 21.33
N PRO A 182 2.56 -17.66 20.98
CA PRO A 182 3.49 -17.10 21.94
C PRO A 182 2.97 -15.75 22.48
N ARG A 183 3.59 -15.28 23.55
CA ARG A 183 3.40 -13.92 24.07
C ARG A 183 4.43 -12.98 23.48
N GLY A 184 4.06 -11.71 23.33
CA GLY A 184 4.93 -10.68 22.77
C GLY A 184 4.60 -9.29 23.28
N ALA A 185 5.45 -8.34 22.95
CA ALA A 185 5.19 -6.93 23.22
C ALA A 185 4.40 -6.35 22.05
N ARG A 186 3.27 -5.70 22.33
CA ARG A 186 2.48 -5.06 21.30
C ARG A 186 3.33 -4.01 20.55
N PRO A 187 3.38 -4.06 19.21
CA PRO A 187 4.11 -3.07 18.43
C PRO A 187 3.56 -1.66 18.65
N ASP A 188 4.46 -0.69 18.59
CA ASP A 188 4.06 0.71 18.53
C ASP A 188 3.35 1.00 17.20
N ARG A 189 2.29 1.81 17.27
CA ARG A 189 1.43 2.17 16.12
C ARG A 189 1.46 3.66 15.83
N ASP A 190 2.55 4.33 16.19
CA ASP A 190 2.80 5.71 15.79
C ASP A 190 2.45 5.92 14.31
N GLY A 191 1.59 6.90 14.05
CA GLY A 191 1.03 7.11 12.72
C GLY A 191 2.12 7.37 11.67
N ALA A 192 2.01 6.71 10.52
CA ALA A 192 2.89 6.87 9.38
C ALA A 192 2.91 8.34 8.94
N GLN A 193 4.11 8.93 9.02
CA GLN A 193 4.33 10.29 8.56
C GLN A 193 4.69 10.27 7.08
N PRO A 194 4.09 11.13 6.25
CA PRO A 194 4.52 11.31 4.87
C PRO A 194 6.02 11.63 4.81
N VAL A 195 6.72 10.96 3.91
CA VAL A 195 8.12 11.29 3.60
C VAL A 195 8.16 12.50 2.68
N MET A 196 7.22 12.55 1.75
CA MET A 196 6.98 13.70 0.88
C MET A 196 5.63 14.32 1.27
N ASN A 197 5.59 15.65 1.34
CA ASN A 197 4.33 16.37 1.51
C ASN A 197 4.12 17.31 0.32
N PRO A 198 3.88 16.78 -0.89
CA PRO A 198 3.53 17.65 -2.00
C PRO A 198 2.21 18.34 -1.67
N GLY A 199 2.07 19.60 -2.08
CA GLY A 199 0.73 20.14 -2.35
C GLY A 199 0.06 19.35 -3.48
N PRO A 200 -1.06 19.83 -4.04
CA PRO A 200 -1.68 19.17 -5.18
C PRO A 200 -0.68 19.00 -6.32
N ALA A 201 -0.44 17.77 -6.76
CA ALA A 201 0.56 17.45 -7.79
C ALA A 201 0.15 16.22 -8.60
N TRP A 202 0.72 16.07 -9.79
CA TRP A 202 0.55 14.88 -10.62
C TRP A 202 1.88 14.23 -10.98
N PHE A 203 1.91 12.91 -11.12
CA PHE A 203 3.09 12.10 -11.36
C PHE A 203 2.85 11.18 -12.54
N GLN A 204 3.89 10.94 -13.34
CA GLN A 204 3.87 9.84 -14.33
C GLN A 204 4.31 8.56 -13.64
N ALA A 205 3.61 7.47 -13.93
CA ALA A 205 3.84 6.17 -13.31
C ALA A 205 3.54 5.04 -14.31
N VAL A 206 4.20 3.89 -14.15
CA VAL A 206 3.88 2.68 -14.91
C VAL A 206 2.67 2.03 -14.25
N VAL A 207 1.47 2.52 -14.58
CA VAL A 207 0.20 2.10 -13.97
C VAL A 207 -0.83 1.76 -15.04
N PRO A 208 -1.75 0.81 -14.78
CA PRO A 208 -2.75 0.38 -15.76
C PRO A 208 -3.80 1.47 -16.07
N GLY A 209 -3.92 2.47 -15.20
CA GLY A 209 -4.84 3.58 -15.39
C GLY A 209 -4.57 4.73 -14.43
N PRO A 210 -5.25 5.87 -14.58
CA PRO A 210 -5.05 7.01 -13.70
C PRO A 210 -5.69 6.79 -12.33
N GLY A 211 -5.16 7.48 -11.32
CA GLY A 211 -5.71 7.42 -9.97
C GLY A 211 -5.44 8.68 -9.17
N LEU A 212 -6.28 8.93 -8.16
CA LEU A 212 -6.25 10.09 -7.28
C LEU A 212 -6.08 9.62 -5.84
N ALA A 213 -5.11 10.16 -5.10
CA ALA A 213 -5.00 10.00 -3.66
C ALA A 213 -5.34 11.30 -2.93
N LEU A 214 -6.12 11.19 -1.87
CA LEU A 214 -6.53 12.26 -0.98
C LEU A 214 -6.23 11.84 0.47
N ARG A 215 -5.61 12.74 1.23
CA ARG A 215 -5.36 12.53 2.65
C ARG A 215 -6.43 13.24 3.48
N GLY A 216 -6.91 12.57 4.53
CA GLY A 216 -7.88 13.15 5.46
C GLY A 216 -8.18 12.26 6.65
N ASP A 217 -9.14 12.69 7.45
CA ASP A 217 -9.71 11.86 8.51
C ASP A 217 -10.74 10.91 7.91
N LEU A 218 -10.39 9.63 7.81
CA LEU A 218 -11.24 8.61 7.20
C LEU A 218 -12.44 8.22 8.06
N ASP A 219 -12.49 8.69 9.32
CA ASP A 219 -13.61 8.53 10.24
C ASP A 219 -14.54 9.75 10.25
N ASP A 220 -14.19 10.84 9.54
CA ASP A 220 -15.07 12.00 9.37
C ASP A 220 -16.23 11.64 8.43
N PRO A 221 -17.49 11.59 8.92
CA PRO A 221 -18.65 11.24 8.09
C PRO A 221 -18.85 12.20 6.91
N ALA A 222 -18.42 13.47 7.05
CA ALA A 222 -18.51 14.45 5.97
C ALA A 222 -17.56 14.11 4.81
N LEU A 223 -16.32 13.72 5.12
CA LEU A 223 -15.37 13.27 4.11
C LEU A 223 -15.82 11.95 3.47
N VAL A 224 -16.27 10.99 4.28
CA VAL A 224 -16.77 9.68 3.78
C VAL A 224 -17.87 9.87 2.73
N LEU A 225 -18.88 10.70 3.00
CA LEU A 225 -19.94 10.95 2.01
C LEU A 225 -19.43 11.71 0.79
N ALA A 226 -18.56 12.72 0.98
CA ALA A 226 -18.03 13.47 -0.17
C ALA A 226 -17.23 12.58 -1.13
N LEU A 227 -16.47 11.62 -0.61
CA LEU A 227 -15.71 10.65 -1.41
C LEU A 227 -16.64 9.66 -2.13
N ALA A 228 -17.70 9.19 -1.48
CA ALA A 228 -18.73 8.36 -2.12
C ALA A 228 -19.40 9.09 -3.29
N VAL A 229 -19.79 10.35 -3.10
CA VAL A 229 -20.37 11.20 -4.16
C VAL A 229 -19.38 11.40 -5.32
N LEU A 230 -18.10 11.63 -5.04
CA LEU A 230 -17.07 11.74 -6.10
C LEU A 230 -16.98 10.44 -6.91
N GLN A 231 -16.91 9.30 -6.23
CA GLN A 231 -16.83 7.99 -6.86
C GLN A 231 -18.06 7.74 -7.75
N GLU A 232 -19.26 8.08 -7.28
CA GLU A 232 -20.49 7.90 -8.04
C GLU A 232 -20.56 8.83 -9.25
N ARG A 233 -20.23 10.12 -9.10
CA ARG A 233 -20.15 11.09 -10.21
C ARG A 233 -19.19 10.59 -11.30
N LEU A 234 -18.04 10.05 -10.91
CA LEU A 234 -17.06 9.48 -11.83
C LEU A 234 -17.58 8.21 -12.50
N ARG A 235 -18.20 7.30 -11.75
CA ARG A 235 -18.81 6.09 -12.31
C ARG A 235 -19.88 6.43 -13.36
N GLN A 236 -20.78 7.37 -13.05
CA GLN A 236 -21.79 7.84 -14.00
C GLN A 236 -21.18 8.42 -15.28
N ARG A 237 -20.14 9.23 -15.15
CA ARG A 237 -19.52 9.87 -16.32
C ARG A 237 -18.64 8.93 -17.11
N ALA A 238 -17.66 8.31 -16.47
CA ALA A 238 -16.62 7.53 -17.13
C ALA A 238 -17.19 6.24 -17.74
N ARG A 239 -18.11 5.56 -17.03
CA ARG A 239 -18.71 4.30 -17.49
C ARG A 239 -19.98 4.51 -18.31
N HIS A 240 -20.96 5.24 -17.78
CA HIS A 240 -22.29 5.27 -18.38
C HIS A 240 -22.44 6.30 -19.51
N GLN A 241 -21.80 7.46 -19.39
CA GLN A 241 -21.95 8.54 -20.37
C GLN A 241 -20.88 8.50 -21.46
N GLU A 242 -19.60 8.34 -21.07
CA GLU A 242 -18.47 8.45 -22.01
C GLU A 242 -17.89 7.09 -22.45
N GLY A 243 -18.20 5.99 -21.74
CA GLY A 243 -17.76 4.63 -22.09
C GLY A 243 -16.23 4.47 -22.11
N LEU A 244 -15.54 5.22 -21.25
CA LEU A 244 -14.08 5.35 -21.17
C LEU A 244 -13.43 4.37 -20.20
N SER A 245 -14.16 4.00 -19.14
CA SER A 245 -13.71 3.18 -18.01
C SER A 245 -14.82 2.20 -17.65
N TYR A 246 -14.46 0.97 -17.29
CA TYR A 246 -15.39 -0.03 -16.79
C TYR A 246 -15.51 0.03 -15.26
N ASP A 247 -14.42 0.34 -14.56
CA ASP A 247 -14.32 0.27 -13.12
C ASP A 247 -13.79 1.55 -12.47
N VAL A 248 -14.40 1.92 -11.34
CA VAL A 248 -13.99 3.05 -10.50
C VAL A 248 -13.90 2.52 -9.08
N VAL A 249 -12.68 2.27 -8.63
CA VAL A 249 -12.40 1.56 -7.38
C VAL A 249 -11.83 2.53 -6.36
N GLY A 250 -12.50 2.64 -5.21
CA GLY A 250 -12.03 3.39 -4.06
C GLY A 250 -11.42 2.46 -3.01
N ALA A 251 -10.28 2.84 -2.44
CA ALA A 251 -9.67 2.14 -1.31
C ALA A 251 -9.30 3.12 -0.19
N ARG A 252 -9.35 2.61 1.05
CA ARG A 252 -9.03 3.35 2.27
C ARG A 252 -7.85 2.69 2.96
N MET A 253 -6.91 3.50 3.42
CA MET A 253 -5.81 3.04 4.24
C MET A 253 -5.61 3.99 5.41
N HIS A 254 -5.80 3.46 6.62
CA HIS A 254 -5.46 4.19 7.84
C HIS A 254 -3.95 4.28 7.99
N THR A 255 -3.47 5.49 8.24
CA THR A 255 -2.05 5.76 8.49
C THR A 255 -1.80 6.24 9.91
N GLY A 256 -2.84 6.32 10.74
CA GLY A 256 -2.80 6.62 12.16
C GLY A 256 -4.20 6.96 12.66
N ALA A 257 -4.33 7.32 13.94
CA ALA A 257 -5.61 7.75 14.50
C ALA A 257 -6.15 9.00 13.79
N GLY A 258 -7.37 8.92 13.26
CA GLY A 258 -8.05 10.02 12.54
C GLY A 258 -7.32 10.52 11.30
N GLN A 259 -6.45 9.68 10.69
CA GLN A 259 -5.67 10.02 9.50
C GLN A 259 -5.55 8.80 8.58
N GLY A 260 -5.75 9.04 7.28
CA GLY A 260 -5.54 8.01 6.28
C GLY A 260 -5.49 8.57 4.87
N GLU A 261 -5.21 7.67 3.94
CA GLU A 261 -5.27 7.91 2.51
C GLU A 261 -6.52 7.26 1.94
N TYR A 262 -7.19 8.01 1.08
CA TYR A 262 -8.20 7.50 0.17
C TYR A 262 -7.64 7.51 -1.24
N THR A 263 -7.58 6.36 -1.89
CA THR A 263 -7.22 6.24 -3.30
C THR A 263 -8.46 5.96 -4.14
N LEU A 264 -8.51 6.55 -5.33
CA LEU A 264 -9.56 6.34 -6.32
C LEU A 264 -8.92 6.06 -7.67
N CYS A 265 -9.06 4.84 -8.17
CA CYS A 265 -8.40 4.35 -9.37
C CYS A 265 -9.42 4.04 -10.45
N LEU A 266 -9.08 4.39 -11.69
CA LEU A 266 -9.91 4.13 -12.86
C LEU A 266 -9.12 3.32 -13.87
N ASP A 267 -9.74 2.31 -14.46
CA ASP A 267 -9.20 1.72 -15.67
C ASP A 267 -9.37 2.68 -16.86
N ALA A 268 -8.49 2.57 -17.84
CA ALA A 268 -8.61 3.30 -19.09
C ALA A 268 -8.61 2.33 -20.26
N ARG A 269 -9.56 2.51 -21.18
CA ARG A 269 -9.46 1.85 -22.49
C ARG A 269 -8.22 2.37 -23.22
N GLU A 270 -7.57 1.48 -23.97
CA GLU A 270 -6.39 1.79 -24.77
C GLU A 270 -6.57 3.08 -25.59
N GLY A 271 -5.64 4.02 -25.43
CA GLY A 271 -5.63 5.32 -26.10
C GLY A 271 -6.61 6.35 -25.50
N LYS A 272 -7.19 6.08 -24.33
CA LYS A 272 -8.08 7.01 -23.58
C LYS A 272 -7.51 7.45 -22.24
N GLU A 273 -6.30 7.05 -21.90
CA GLU A 273 -5.62 7.29 -20.63
C GLU A 273 -5.58 8.79 -20.30
N GLN A 274 -5.17 9.63 -21.27
CA GLN A 274 -5.16 11.08 -21.11
C GLN A 274 -6.54 11.62 -20.72
N ARG A 275 -7.58 11.18 -21.43
CA ARG A 275 -8.94 11.67 -21.23
C ARG A 275 -9.50 11.24 -19.87
N VAL A 276 -9.21 10.01 -19.43
CA VAL A 276 -9.63 9.53 -18.11
C VAL A 276 -8.91 10.28 -16.99
N ALA A 277 -7.60 10.53 -17.13
CA ALA A 277 -6.83 11.31 -16.15
C ALA A 277 -7.36 12.75 -16.02
N GLU A 278 -7.61 13.40 -17.15
CA GLU A 278 -8.21 14.73 -17.18
C GLU A 278 -9.63 14.74 -16.61
N LEU A 279 -10.45 13.73 -16.92
CA LEU A 279 -11.81 13.59 -16.40
C LEU A 279 -11.79 13.45 -14.87
N LEU A 280 -10.96 12.55 -14.34
CA LEU A 280 -10.79 12.33 -12.90
C LEU A 280 -10.51 13.65 -12.16
N TRP A 281 -9.52 14.41 -12.64
CA TRP A 281 -9.15 15.69 -12.04
C TRP A 281 -10.24 16.76 -12.23
N GLN A 282 -10.85 16.82 -13.41
CA GLN A 282 -11.93 17.78 -13.71
C GLN A 282 -13.18 17.57 -12.85
N GLU A 283 -13.53 16.32 -12.52
CA GLU A 283 -14.62 16.02 -11.59
C GLU A 283 -14.31 16.48 -10.18
N ALA A 284 -13.11 16.18 -9.67
CA ALA A 284 -12.68 16.62 -8.36
C ALA A 284 -12.74 18.16 -8.23
N LEU A 285 -12.20 18.88 -9.22
CA LEU A 285 -12.28 20.34 -9.25
C LEU A 285 -13.72 20.86 -9.38
N ARG A 286 -14.57 20.20 -10.17
CA ARG A 286 -15.96 20.62 -10.30
C ARG A 286 -16.69 20.46 -8.97
N MET A 287 -16.53 19.32 -8.31
CA MET A 287 -17.16 19.07 -7.01
C MET A 287 -16.69 20.09 -5.97
N ALA A 288 -15.40 20.43 -5.93
CA ALA A 288 -14.89 21.48 -5.05
C ALA A 288 -15.45 22.88 -5.37
N ARG A 289 -15.84 23.17 -6.62
CA ARG A 289 -16.42 24.48 -7.02
C ARG A 289 -17.93 24.57 -6.81
N THR A 290 -18.65 23.50 -7.10
CA THR A 290 -20.12 23.49 -7.10
C THR A 290 -20.70 22.89 -5.84
N GLY A 291 -19.89 22.19 -5.04
CA GLY A 291 -20.34 21.43 -3.89
C GLY A 291 -20.99 20.09 -4.26
N VAL A 292 -21.45 19.43 -3.20
CA VAL A 292 -22.34 18.26 -3.22
C VAL A 292 -23.76 18.72 -2.92
N THR A 293 -24.78 18.01 -3.37
CA THR A 293 -26.19 18.35 -3.07
C THR A 293 -26.75 17.53 -1.90
N GLU A 294 -27.84 17.99 -1.29
CA GLU A 294 -28.55 17.21 -0.27
C GLU A 294 -29.06 15.87 -0.83
N GLU A 295 -29.50 15.83 -2.10
CA GLU A 295 -29.97 14.60 -2.73
C GLU A 295 -28.85 13.58 -2.92
N GLU A 296 -27.66 14.03 -3.36
CA GLU A 296 -26.48 13.16 -3.52
C GLU A 296 -26.07 12.57 -2.16
N LEU A 297 -26.01 13.38 -1.11
CA LEU A 297 -25.68 12.89 0.23
C LEU A 297 -26.72 11.88 0.73
N ALA A 298 -28.01 12.14 0.50
CA ALA A 298 -29.08 11.24 0.91
C ALA A 298 -29.04 9.90 0.17
N GLU A 299 -28.75 9.90 -1.13
CA GLU A 299 -28.62 8.69 -1.95
C GLU A 299 -27.44 7.82 -1.49
N GLU A 300 -26.27 8.42 -1.27
CA GLU A 300 -25.10 7.71 -0.76
C GLU A 300 -25.32 7.16 0.65
N ALA A 301 -25.98 7.93 1.53
CA ALA A 301 -26.34 7.47 2.87
C ALA A 301 -27.31 6.27 2.84
N VAL A 302 -28.21 6.18 1.85
CA VAL A 302 -29.07 5.01 1.65
C VAL A 302 -28.24 3.80 1.23
N GLY A 303 -27.34 3.94 0.25
CA GLY A 303 -26.47 2.85 -0.19
C GLY A 303 -25.58 2.30 0.93
N LEU A 304 -24.96 3.20 1.71
CA LEU A 304 -24.17 2.82 2.89
C LEU A 304 -25.01 2.11 3.95
N ARG A 305 -26.25 2.57 4.19
CA ARG A 305 -27.18 1.89 5.12
C ARG A 305 -27.50 0.47 4.69
N GLU A 306 -27.78 0.26 3.40
CA GLU A 306 -28.09 -1.07 2.87
C GLU A 306 -26.90 -2.02 3.03
N SER A 307 -25.69 -1.55 2.72
CA SER A 307 -24.45 -2.32 2.86
C SER A 307 -24.13 -2.66 4.33
N TRP A 308 -24.12 -1.65 5.20
CA TRP A 308 -23.69 -1.78 6.59
C TRP A 308 -24.70 -2.48 7.49
N LEU A 309 -25.98 -2.57 7.11
CA LEU A 309 -27.01 -3.30 7.87
C LEU A 309 -27.34 -4.69 7.30
N ASP A 310 -26.72 -5.08 6.18
CA ASP A 310 -26.85 -6.42 5.62
C ASP A 310 -26.26 -7.47 6.59
N PRO A 311 -27.01 -8.49 7.02
CA PRO A 311 -26.46 -9.55 7.87
C PRO A 311 -25.22 -10.26 7.28
N ARG A 312 -25.05 -10.25 5.96
CA ARG A 312 -23.89 -10.83 5.27
C ARG A 312 -22.61 -10.02 5.47
N SER A 313 -22.70 -8.75 5.88
CA SER A 313 -21.51 -7.93 6.18
C SER A 313 -21.00 -8.13 7.62
N THR A 314 -21.62 -9.00 8.42
CA THR A 314 -21.22 -9.25 9.82
C THR A 314 -19.73 -9.65 9.93
N SER A 315 -19.24 -10.50 9.03
CA SER A 315 -17.83 -10.92 9.02
C SER A 315 -16.90 -9.73 8.76
N SER A 316 -17.22 -8.90 7.77
CA SER A 316 -16.49 -7.66 7.47
C SER A 316 -16.51 -6.66 8.62
N GLU A 317 -17.66 -6.52 9.30
CA GLU A 317 -17.81 -5.62 10.45
C GLU A 317 -16.98 -6.06 11.66
N LEU A 318 -16.94 -7.37 11.93
CA LEU A 318 -16.05 -7.92 12.95
C LEU A 318 -14.58 -7.70 12.58
N GLY A 319 -14.25 -7.84 11.29
CA GLY A 319 -12.91 -7.55 10.75
C GLY A 319 -12.50 -6.08 10.94
N ASP A 320 -13.40 -5.14 10.66
CA ASP A 320 -13.19 -3.70 10.90
C ASP A 320 -12.92 -3.43 12.39
N ALA A 321 -13.75 -3.98 13.27
CA ALA A 321 -13.55 -3.88 14.72
C ALA A 321 -12.23 -4.49 15.21
N ALA A 322 -11.82 -5.62 14.64
CA ALA A 322 -10.54 -6.26 14.94
C ALA A 322 -9.36 -5.42 14.44
N GLY A 323 -9.44 -4.87 13.23
CA GLY A 323 -8.46 -3.96 12.66
C GLY A 323 -8.28 -2.71 13.53
N CYS A 324 -9.37 -2.04 13.91
CA CYS A 324 -9.33 -0.91 14.84
C CYS A 324 -8.66 -1.30 16.16
N LEU A 325 -9.05 -2.44 16.76
CA LEU A 325 -8.46 -2.91 18.00
C LEU A 325 -6.95 -3.16 17.88
N LEU A 326 -6.47 -3.73 16.78
CA LEU A 326 -5.06 -4.05 16.53
C LEU A 326 -4.21 -2.81 16.22
N LEU A 327 -4.77 -1.88 15.44
CA LEU A 327 -4.10 -0.66 15.00
C LEU A 327 -4.24 0.51 15.99
N GLY A 328 -5.03 0.32 17.07
CA GLY A 328 -5.23 1.36 18.08
C GLY A 328 -6.15 2.49 17.61
N LEU A 329 -7.07 2.18 16.70
CA LEU A 329 -8.07 3.11 16.18
C LEU A 329 -9.39 2.98 16.96
N ASP A 330 -10.22 4.00 16.88
CA ASP A 330 -11.53 4.01 17.51
C ASP A 330 -12.55 3.29 16.63
N TYR A 331 -13.09 2.17 17.11
CA TYR A 331 -14.17 1.46 16.43
C TYR A 331 -15.52 2.10 16.74
N GLN A 332 -16.32 2.33 15.70
CA GLN A 332 -17.72 2.75 15.80
C GLN A 332 -18.64 1.73 15.15
N ASP A 333 -19.69 1.31 15.86
CA ASP A 333 -20.65 0.36 15.30
C ASP A 333 -21.44 0.96 14.13
N PRO A 334 -22.02 0.12 13.24
CA PRO A 334 -22.69 0.58 12.04
C PRO A 334 -23.80 1.61 12.29
N ARG A 335 -24.56 1.45 13.38
CA ARG A 335 -25.68 2.37 13.68
C ARG A 335 -25.16 3.74 14.09
N THR A 336 -24.14 3.78 14.93
CA THR A 336 -23.49 5.03 15.33
C THR A 336 -22.91 5.78 14.13
N ARG A 337 -22.26 5.06 13.19
CA ARG A 337 -21.77 5.66 11.94
C ARG A 337 -22.91 6.20 11.08
N LEU A 338 -24.01 5.45 10.92
CA LEU A 338 -25.19 5.91 10.17
C LEU A 338 -25.84 7.16 10.79
N ASP A 339 -26.00 7.17 12.11
CA ASP A 339 -26.53 8.33 12.84
C ASP A 339 -25.64 9.58 12.70
N ALA A 340 -24.34 9.39 12.43
CA ALA A 340 -23.42 10.48 12.13
C ALA A 340 -23.57 10.97 10.68
N LEU A 341 -23.69 10.06 9.72
CA LEU A 341 -23.91 10.38 8.29
C LEU A 341 -25.20 11.18 8.08
N GLU A 342 -26.29 10.84 8.78
CA GLU A 342 -27.59 11.55 8.68
C GLU A 342 -27.52 13.03 9.11
N LYS A 343 -26.47 13.44 9.83
CA LYS A 343 -26.30 14.81 10.32
C LYS A 343 -25.40 15.66 9.42
N VAL A 344 -24.79 15.07 8.40
CA VAL A 344 -23.87 15.77 7.50
C VAL A 344 -24.63 16.71 6.59
N THR A 345 -24.18 17.96 6.51
CA THR A 345 -24.69 18.95 5.54
C THR A 345 -23.81 19.04 4.30
N PRO A 346 -24.35 19.51 3.15
CA PRO A 346 -23.57 19.80 1.95
C PRO A 346 -22.33 20.67 2.18
N GLU A 347 -22.45 21.67 3.06
CA GLU A 347 -21.34 22.58 3.37
C GLU A 347 -20.23 21.85 4.13
N GLN A 348 -20.57 20.97 5.07
CA GLN A 348 -19.60 20.17 5.82
C GLN A 348 -18.85 19.21 4.88
N ALA A 349 -19.58 18.47 4.04
CA ALA A 349 -19.00 17.56 3.06
C ALA A 349 -18.11 18.30 2.04
N GLY A 350 -18.57 19.44 1.54
CA GLY A 350 -17.79 20.28 0.63
C GLY A 350 -16.50 20.81 1.28
N GLN A 351 -16.57 21.25 2.53
CA GLN A 351 -15.39 21.74 3.26
C GLN A 351 -14.39 20.64 3.56
N ALA A 352 -14.86 19.46 3.98
CA ALA A 352 -14.03 18.28 4.21
C ALA A 352 -13.30 17.87 2.92
N PHE A 353 -14.03 17.84 1.80
CA PHE A 353 -13.46 17.51 0.50
C PHE A 353 -12.44 18.54 0.01
N ILE A 354 -12.70 19.84 0.14
CA ILE A 354 -11.74 20.89 -0.25
C ILE A 354 -10.44 20.76 0.57
N THR A 355 -10.56 20.48 1.88
CA THR A 355 -9.39 20.24 2.73
C THR A 355 -8.60 19.02 2.26
N ALA A 356 -9.27 17.91 1.92
CA ALA A 356 -8.61 16.72 1.40
C ALA A 356 -7.96 16.97 0.01
N LEU A 357 -8.64 17.70 -0.88
CA LEU A 357 -8.17 18.04 -2.23
C LEU A 357 -6.88 18.87 -2.22
N ALA A 358 -6.63 19.65 -1.16
CA ALA A 358 -5.37 20.37 -0.98
C ALA A 358 -4.15 19.44 -0.80
N THR A 359 -4.37 18.15 -0.60
CA THR A 359 -3.32 17.13 -0.46
C THR A 359 -3.21 16.20 -1.67
N ALA A 360 -3.95 16.51 -2.75
CA ALA A 360 -4.19 15.58 -3.84
C ALA A 360 -2.95 15.15 -4.61
N LEU A 361 -2.79 13.85 -4.82
CA LEU A 361 -1.78 13.31 -5.72
C LEU A 361 -2.50 12.59 -6.86
N LEU A 362 -2.13 12.88 -8.11
CA LEU A 362 -2.67 12.23 -9.29
C LEU A 362 -1.60 11.35 -9.94
N ALA A 363 -1.87 10.06 -10.09
CA ALA A 363 -1.09 9.15 -10.91
C ALA A 363 -1.62 9.19 -12.34
N VAL A 364 -0.72 9.38 -13.30
CA VAL A 364 -1.00 9.39 -14.74
C VAL A 364 -0.12 8.33 -15.39
N PRO A 365 -0.66 7.45 -16.26
CA PRO A 365 0.17 6.47 -16.95
C PRO A 365 1.35 7.12 -17.70
N CYS A 366 2.48 6.42 -17.78
CA CYS A 366 3.64 6.86 -18.57
C CYS A 366 3.26 7.17 -20.02
N GLU A 367 4.04 8.06 -20.65
CA GLU A 367 3.84 8.51 -22.04
C GLU A 367 2.54 9.31 -22.30
N VAL A 368 1.75 9.55 -21.25
CA VAL A 368 0.55 10.39 -21.31
C VAL A 368 0.90 11.79 -20.84
N GLU A 369 0.67 12.76 -21.71
CA GLU A 369 0.81 14.18 -21.40
C GLU A 369 -0.55 14.78 -21.05
N VAL A 370 -0.62 15.50 -19.94
CA VAL A 370 -1.85 16.12 -19.42
C VAL A 370 -1.65 17.62 -19.21
N SER A 371 -2.71 18.39 -19.44
CA SER A 371 -2.73 19.83 -19.12
C SER A 371 -3.74 20.10 -18.02
N LEU A 372 -3.29 19.95 -16.77
CA LEU A 372 -4.13 20.08 -15.58
C LEU A 372 -3.93 21.44 -14.91
N GLY A 373 -5.02 22.05 -14.46
CA GLY A 373 -5.00 23.30 -13.69
C GLY A 373 -5.48 23.08 -12.26
N GLN A 374 -5.14 23.98 -11.35
CA GLN A 374 -5.62 24.00 -9.97
C GLN A 374 -6.95 24.76 -9.86
N LEU A 375 -7.53 24.82 -8.66
CA LEU A 375 -8.78 25.53 -8.41
C LEU A 375 -8.71 27.00 -8.81
N ASP A 376 -7.57 27.65 -8.56
CA ASP A 376 -7.28 29.04 -8.89
C ASP A 376 -6.90 29.28 -10.37
N GLY A 377 -6.85 28.23 -11.19
CA GLY A 377 -6.52 28.28 -12.62
C GLY A 377 -5.03 28.24 -12.93
N THR A 378 -4.14 28.20 -11.94
CA THR A 378 -2.70 27.97 -12.18
C THR A 378 -2.43 26.53 -12.60
N PRO A 379 -1.34 26.22 -13.33
CA PRO A 379 -1.01 24.83 -13.67
C PRO A 379 -0.83 23.95 -12.43
N LEU A 380 -1.32 22.70 -12.49
CA LEU A 380 -1.02 21.69 -11.48
C LEU A 380 0.44 21.25 -11.66
N PRO A 381 1.30 21.37 -10.63
CA PRO A 381 2.70 21.02 -10.76
C PRO A 381 2.87 19.53 -11.02
N ARG A 382 3.81 19.20 -11.91
CA ARG A 382 4.33 17.84 -12.05
C ARG A 382 5.20 17.54 -10.83
N GLY A 383 4.84 16.51 -10.08
CA GLY A 383 5.59 15.99 -8.96
C GLY A 383 6.86 15.26 -9.41
N GLY A 384 7.74 15.03 -8.44
CA GLY A 384 8.96 14.27 -8.61
C GLY A 384 9.50 13.85 -7.25
N CYS A 385 10.45 12.92 -7.24
CA CYS A 385 11.02 12.35 -6.02
C CYS A 385 12.04 13.27 -5.31
N THR A 386 12.28 14.51 -5.81
CA THR A 386 13.25 15.43 -5.21
C THR A 386 12.77 16.87 -5.08
N THR A 387 13.37 17.55 -4.09
CA THR A 387 13.26 18.99 -3.85
C THR A 387 14.40 19.79 -4.48
N THR A 388 15.44 19.13 -5.01
CA THR A 388 16.68 19.76 -5.49
C THR A 388 16.72 19.79 -7.01
N GLN A 389 16.65 20.98 -7.60
CA GLN A 389 16.78 21.16 -9.06
C GLN A 389 18.24 21.41 -9.51
N THR A 390 19.18 21.53 -8.57
CA THR A 390 20.57 21.90 -8.85
C THR A 390 21.48 20.70 -8.73
N PHE A 391 22.26 20.46 -9.78
CA PHE A 391 23.33 19.47 -9.75
C PHE A 391 24.59 20.13 -9.16
N PRO A 392 25.17 19.59 -8.07
CA PRO A 392 26.29 20.24 -7.41
C PRO A 392 27.54 20.35 -8.29
N ALA A 393 28.36 21.36 -8.02
CA ALA A 393 29.61 21.59 -8.76
C ALA A 393 30.80 20.80 -8.19
N ASP A 394 30.71 20.39 -6.92
CA ASP A 394 31.75 19.76 -6.12
C ASP A 394 31.66 18.23 -6.07
N VAL A 395 30.80 17.63 -6.90
CA VAL A 395 30.67 16.16 -7.02
C VAL A 395 31.53 15.62 -8.15
N ARG A 396 31.97 14.37 -8.00
CA ARG A 396 32.63 13.65 -9.08
C ARG A 396 31.59 13.27 -10.13
N VAL A 397 31.78 13.75 -11.37
CA VAL A 397 30.83 13.54 -12.47
C VAL A 397 31.24 12.40 -13.39
N PHE A 398 30.28 11.54 -13.67
CA PHE A 398 30.31 10.46 -14.65
C PHE A 398 29.33 10.79 -15.79
N LYS A 399 29.65 10.30 -16.99
CA LYS A 399 28.88 10.55 -18.21
C LYS A 399 28.61 9.23 -18.92
N PRO A 400 27.57 9.14 -19.75
CA PRO A 400 27.37 7.98 -20.60
C PRO A 400 28.53 7.76 -21.57
N SER A 401 28.56 6.58 -22.18
CA SER A 401 29.62 6.22 -23.12
C SER A 401 29.68 7.21 -24.30
N LEU A 402 30.83 7.25 -24.99
CA LEU A 402 30.97 8.10 -26.18
C LEU A 402 30.00 7.70 -27.29
N LEU A 403 29.69 6.40 -27.40
CA LEU A 403 28.78 5.85 -28.39
C LEU A 403 27.35 6.32 -28.12
N ASP A 404 26.84 6.17 -26.89
CA ASP A 404 25.47 6.56 -26.55
C ASP A 404 25.25 8.06 -26.75
N ARG A 405 26.24 8.88 -26.37
CA ARG A 405 26.24 10.32 -26.59
C ARG A 405 26.27 10.74 -28.04
N ALA A 406 26.80 9.90 -28.92
CA ALA A 406 26.78 10.15 -30.37
C ALA A 406 25.41 9.80 -30.97
N LEU A 407 24.71 8.81 -30.39
CA LEU A 407 23.43 8.30 -30.89
C LEU A 407 22.22 9.02 -30.29
N SER A 408 22.34 9.60 -29.09
CA SER A 408 21.21 10.18 -28.35
C SER A 408 21.51 11.58 -27.79
N SER A 409 20.58 12.52 -27.98
CA SER A 409 20.60 13.84 -27.32
C SER A 409 20.43 13.72 -25.81
N ALA A 410 19.55 12.84 -25.35
CA ALA A 410 19.33 12.56 -23.93
C ALA A 410 20.63 12.11 -23.24
N ALA A 411 21.39 11.21 -23.87
CA ALA A 411 22.68 10.77 -23.33
C ALA A 411 23.72 11.90 -23.25
N ARG A 412 23.61 12.96 -24.06
CA ARG A 412 24.51 14.13 -24.01
C ARG A 412 24.25 15.01 -22.79
N THR A 413 23.02 15.08 -22.29
CA THR A 413 22.64 15.87 -21.11
C THR A 413 22.75 15.08 -19.81
N ALA A 414 22.55 13.76 -19.84
CA ALA A 414 22.58 12.89 -18.66
C ALA A 414 23.90 12.92 -17.89
N ARG A 415 23.84 13.02 -16.55
CA ARG A 415 25.01 13.04 -15.66
C ARG A 415 24.75 12.22 -14.41
N LEU A 416 25.76 11.50 -13.94
CA LEU A 416 25.78 10.91 -12.61
C LEU A 416 26.84 11.65 -11.77
N GLY A 417 26.48 12.07 -10.57
CA GLY A 417 27.33 12.78 -9.63
C GLY A 417 27.47 11.98 -8.34
N ILE A 418 28.69 11.84 -7.83
CA ILE A 418 28.96 11.19 -6.55
C ILE A 418 29.74 12.16 -5.67
N GLY A 419 29.17 12.48 -4.50
CA GLY A 419 29.77 13.34 -3.50
C GLY A 419 30.00 12.59 -2.19
N ALA A 420 30.41 13.33 -1.14
CA ALA A 420 30.57 12.75 0.18
C ALA A 420 29.23 12.42 0.86
N SER A 421 28.15 13.14 0.51
CA SER A 421 26.85 13.02 1.17
C SER A 421 25.80 12.21 0.40
N GLY A 422 26.04 11.86 -0.87
CA GLY A 422 25.03 11.15 -1.66
C GLY A 422 25.35 11.03 -3.14
N LEU A 423 24.31 10.64 -3.89
CA LEU A 423 24.31 10.51 -5.35
C LEU A 423 23.38 11.54 -5.99
N TRP A 424 23.77 12.05 -7.15
CA TRP A 424 22.92 12.87 -8.01
C TRP A 424 22.81 12.26 -9.39
N SER A 425 21.62 12.24 -9.98
CA SER A 425 21.43 11.88 -11.38
C SER A 425 20.71 13.01 -12.10
N ARG A 426 21.21 13.44 -13.25
CA ARG A 426 20.48 14.33 -14.15
C ARG A 426 19.91 13.49 -15.28
N ASP A 427 18.59 13.52 -15.42
CA ASP A 427 17.88 12.84 -16.50
C ASP A 427 17.95 13.63 -17.83
N ALA A 428 17.31 13.08 -18.86
CA ALA A 428 17.27 13.65 -20.20
C ALA A 428 16.57 15.02 -20.24
N ASP A 429 15.50 15.16 -19.47
CA ASP A 429 14.63 16.34 -19.40
C ASP A 429 15.23 17.45 -18.52
N GLY A 430 16.35 17.16 -17.86
CA GLY A 430 17.11 18.08 -17.04
C GLY A 430 16.73 18.05 -15.56
N GLY A 431 15.80 17.20 -15.17
CA GLY A 431 15.47 16.89 -13.78
C GLY A 431 16.69 16.37 -13.04
N VAL A 432 16.87 16.79 -11.79
CA VAL A 432 17.97 16.37 -10.93
C VAL A 432 17.42 15.54 -9.78
N HIS A 433 17.82 14.28 -9.79
CA HIS A 433 17.55 13.28 -8.77
C HIS A 433 18.68 13.30 -7.73
N HIS A 434 18.36 13.12 -6.46
CA HIS A 434 19.33 13.12 -5.36
C HIS A 434 18.91 12.10 -4.31
N VAL A 435 19.86 11.24 -3.93
CA VAL A 435 19.69 10.30 -2.82
C VAL A 435 20.82 10.52 -1.82
N PRO A 436 20.53 11.11 -0.64
CA PRO A 436 21.47 11.17 0.47
C PRO A 436 21.86 9.76 0.92
N PHE A 437 23.13 9.55 1.28
CA PHE A 437 23.59 8.22 1.72
C PHE A 437 22.94 7.74 3.03
N ASP A 438 22.56 8.66 3.91
CA ASP A 438 21.85 8.38 5.17
C ASP A 438 20.35 8.13 4.98
N GLU A 439 19.81 8.43 3.79
CA GLU A 439 18.44 8.11 3.40
C GLU A 439 18.34 6.87 2.48
N VAL A 440 19.45 6.17 2.20
CA VAL A 440 19.41 4.93 1.43
C VAL A 440 18.68 3.85 2.22
N VAL A 441 17.70 3.19 1.59
CA VAL A 441 16.94 2.07 2.17
C VAL A 441 17.32 0.72 1.57
N GLY A 442 17.95 0.71 0.39
CA GLY A 442 18.39 -0.50 -0.28
C GLY A 442 19.40 -0.22 -1.38
N VAL A 443 20.29 -1.17 -1.62
CA VAL A 443 21.20 -1.18 -2.76
C VAL A 443 21.20 -2.57 -3.40
N GLU A 444 20.65 -2.66 -4.59
CA GLU A 444 20.75 -3.88 -5.39
C GLU A 444 22.11 -3.95 -6.09
N MET A 445 22.75 -5.10 -6.02
CA MET A 445 24.01 -5.41 -6.67
C MET A 445 23.74 -6.15 -7.98
N ARG A 446 23.90 -5.43 -9.10
CA ARG A 446 23.78 -5.97 -10.46
C ARG A 446 25.17 -6.13 -11.07
N GLY A 447 25.85 -7.22 -10.72
CA GLY A 447 27.24 -7.48 -11.11
C GLY A 447 28.17 -6.30 -10.74
N PRO A 448 28.80 -5.62 -11.70
CA PRO A 448 29.66 -4.45 -11.41
C PRO A 448 28.89 -3.15 -11.11
N GLY A 449 27.57 -3.13 -11.29
CA GLY A 449 26.71 -1.95 -11.08
C GLY A 449 25.91 -1.99 -9.78
N ARG A 450 25.28 -0.88 -9.43
CA ARG A 450 24.42 -0.73 -8.24
C ARG A 450 23.13 0.00 -8.59
N VAL A 451 21.98 -0.46 -8.10
CA VAL A 451 20.74 0.32 -8.10
C VAL A 451 20.50 0.80 -6.67
N VAL A 452 20.51 2.11 -6.47
CA VAL A 452 20.38 2.72 -5.13
C VAL A 452 18.97 3.23 -4.94
N PHE A 453 18.31 2.78 -3.87
CA PHE A 453 16.94 3.15 -3.50
C PHE A 453 16.99 4.08 -2.29
N GLY A 454 16.43 5.28 -2.45
CA GLY A 454 16.32 6.30 -1.41
C GLY A 454 14.96 6.27 -0.72
N ARG A 455 14.92 6.71 0.54
CA ARG A 455 13.72 6.76 1.37
C ARG A 455 12.58 7.54 0.74
N SER A 456 12.86 8.60 -0.04
CA SER A 456 11.86 9.42 -0.73
C SER A 456 11.19 8.76 -1.94
N GLY A 457 11.52 7.50 -2.25
CA GLY A 457 11.06 6.85 -3.48
C GLY A 457 11.92 7.15 -4.71
N CYS A 458 13.01 7.92 -4.56
CA CYS A 458 13.97 8.13 -5.63
C CYS A 458 14.85 6.88 -5.81
N LEU A 459 15.04 6.44 -7.05
CA LEU A 459 15.98 5.38 -7.41
C LEU A 459 17.02 5.91 -8.40
N ILE A 460 18.29 5.53 -8.20
CA ILE A 460 19.41 5.93 -9.08
C ILE A 460 20.19 4.69 -9.52
N PRO A 461 20.07 4.27 -10.80
CA PRO A 461 20.88 3.19 -11.34
C PRO A 461 22.30 3.69 -11.69
N VAL A 462 23.29 3.00 -11.13
CA VAL A 462 24.72 3.19 -11.34
C VAL A 462 25.27 1.96 -12.06
N MET A 463 24.96 1.90 -13.35
CA MET A 463 25.22 0.74 -14.19
C MET A 463 26.29 1.02 -15.26
N PRO A 464 27.15 0.04 -15.62
CA PRO A 464 28.22 0.25 -16.59
C PRO A 464 27.70 0.49 -18.02
N GLU A 465 26.52 -0.01 -18.35
CA GLU A 465 25.81 0.25 -19.61
C GLU A 465 25.32 1.69 -19.72
N MET A 466 25.03 2.35 -18.59
CA MET A 466 24.57 3.74 -18.57
C MET A 466 25.71 4.75 -18.45
N TRP A 467 26.82 4.36 -17.79
CA TRP A 467 27.84 5.29 -17.36
C TRP A 467 29.25 4.75 -17.59
N ALA A 468 30.11 5.55 -18.20
CA ALA A 468 31.49 5.17 -18.45
C ALA A 468 32.34 5.30 -17.16
N LYS A 469 33.21 4.30 -16.94
CA LYS A 469 34.22 4.29 -15.85
C LYS A 469 33.63 4.42 -14.44
N ILE A 470 32.52 3.73 -14.17
CA ILE A 470 31.79 3.78 -12.89
C ILE A 470 32.49 3.18 -11.68
N GLY A 471 33.59 2.42 -11.83
CA GLY A 471 34.24 1.73 -10.70
C GLY A 471 34.43 2.60 -9.44
N PRO A 472 34.89 3.86 -9.55
CA PRO A 472 35.00 4.75 -8.41
C PRO A 472 33.67 5.22 -7.80
N ALA A 473 32.58 5.30 -8.58
CA ALA A 473 31.24 5.56 -8.05
C ALA A 473 30.76 4.39 -7.20
N VAL A 474 30.90 3.16 -7.74
CA VAL A 474 30.54 1.92 -7.05
C VAL A 474 31.33 1.77 -5.76
N ALA A 475 32.65 2.00 -5.79
CA ALA A 475 33.48 1.95 -4.58
C ALA A 475 33.07 2.99 -3.52
N ALA A 476 32.57 4.16 -3.92
CA ALA A 476 32.08 5.17 -2.99
C ALA A 476 30.75 4.76 -2.35
N ILE A 477 29.81 4.21 -3.13
CA ILE A 477 28.54 3.66 -2.62
C ILE A 477 28.82 2.52 -1.64
N ASP A 478 29.69 1.57 -2.04
CA ASP A 478 30.09 0.43 -1.23
C ASP A 478 30.93 0.81 0.00
N ALA A 479 31.40 2.06 0.11
CA ALA A 479 32.04 2.58 1.32
C ALA A 479 31.05 3.34 2.22
N ALA A 480 30.10 4.06 1.64
CA ALA A 480 29.19 4.95 2.36
C ALA A 480 27.93 4.26 2.91
N VAL A 481 27.35 3.30 2.18
CA VAL A 481 26.07 2.67 2.55
C VAL A 481 26.32 1.41 3.40
N PRO A 482 25.63 1.16 4.53
CA PRO A 482 25.81 -0.07 5.32
C PRO A 482 25.63 -1.36 4.51
N ALA A 483 26.43 -2.41 4.80
CA ALA A 483 26.36 -3.70 4.10
C ALA A 483 25.00 -4.41 4.28
N ALA A 484 24.31 -4.20 5.40
CA ALA A 484 22.98 -4.76 5.66
C ALA A 484 21.91 -4.28 4.66
N LEU A 485 22.12 -3.12 4.03
CA LEU A 485 21.22 -2.57 3.02
C LEU A 485 21.52 -3.07 1.60
N ARG A 486 22.53 -3.93 1.43
CA ARG A 486 22.95 -4.42 0.11
C ARG A 486 22.45 -5.83 -0.15
N TYR A 487 22.05 -6.13 -1.38
CA TYR A 487 21.62 -7.45 -1.80
C TYR A 487 21.95 -7.74 -3.25
N GLU A 488 22.14 -9.01 -3.57
CA GLU A 488 22.24 -9.49 -4.95
C GLU A 488 20.85 -9.50 -5.59
N THR A 489 20.78 -9.24 -6.89
CA THR A 489 19.55 -9.41 -7.69
C THR A 489 18.92 -10.77 -7.45
N SER A 490 17.59 -10.80 -7.27
CA SER A 490 16.83 -12.04 -7.10
C SER A 490 16.99 -12.96 -8.31
N GLY A 491 17.06 -14.28 -8.08
CA GLY A 491 16.97 -15.26 -9.16
C GLY A 491 15.52 -15.60 -9.56
N LEU A 492 14.53 -15.10 -8.81
CA LEU A 492 13.12 -15.44 -8.95
C LEU A 492 12.25 -14.28 -9.40
N VAL A 493 12.61 -13.05 -9.07
CA VAL A 493 11.97 -11.85 -9.61
C VAL A 493 12.56 -11.63 -10.99
N THR A 494 11.77 -11.87 -12.02
CA THR A 494 12.12 -11.39 -13.36
C THR A 494 12.07 -9.87 -13.32
N ASP A 495 13.13 -9.19 -13.76
CA ASP A 495 13.03 -7.79 -14.13
C ASP A 495 11.81 -7.70 -15.06
N GLY A 496 10.76 -6.99 -14.63
CA GLY A 496 9.73 -6.59 -15.57
C GLY A 496 10.45 -5.87 -16.69
N ASP A 497 10.33 -6.37 -17.92
CA ASP A 497 10.94 -5.72 -19.08
C ASP A 497 10.54 -4.23 -19.06
N ASP A 498 11.54 -3.35 -18.88
CA ASP A 498 11.45 -1.89 -18.99
C ASP A 498 10.84 -1.44 -20.33
#